data_AF-W6YC86-F1
#
_entry.id   AF-W6YC86-F1
#
_cell.length_a   1.000
_cell.length_b   1.000
_cell.length_c   1.000
_cell.angle_alpha   90.00
_cell.angle_beta   90.00
_cell.angle_gamma   90.00
#
_symmetry.space_group_name_H-M   'P 1'
#
loop_
_entity.id
_entity.type
_entity.pdbx_description
1 polymer ?
#
loop_
_entity_poly.entity_id
_entity_poly.type
_entity_poly.pdbx_seq_one_letter_code
_entity_poly.pdbx_strand_id
1 'polypeptide(L)'
;MFNRFIIYSFAYASLVFAASIPRHTAQQPLLLPDHQAGGFKSNNIHVMLAFIESGSKMQKLAEIPLNTRIVAGKLLCRWGWSFQRRARLGQARCLSLGLNVPNRLSAIKIAMAVTVEDRSISLERLDKIMCRITPKTDAKEKEAMKGEGELDELPWFMLRDGTVELEDSSSEWFLRGRAIQSFECR
;
A
#
# COMPACT_ATOMS: atom_id res chain seq x y z
N MET A 1 22.83 -38.53 46.42
CA MET A 1 22.57 -39.16 45.11
C MET A 1 21.06 -39.11 44.80
N PHE A 2 20.46 -37.91 44.79
CA PHE A 2 19.02 -37.67 44.59
C PHE A 2 18.86 -36.26 44.01
N ASN A 3 19.10 -36.04 42.71
CA ASN A 3 18.76 -34.74 42.07
C ASN A 3 18.79 -34.73 40.53
N ARG A 4 18.31 -35.79 39.86
CA ARG A 4 18.23 -35.81 38.37
C ARG A 4 16.87 -36.21 37.79
N PHE A 5 15.94 -36.70 38.60
CA PHE A 5 14.65 -37.20 38.10
C PHE A 5 13.51 -36.16 38.08
N ILE A 6 13.66 -35.01 38.73
CA ILE A 6 12.56 -34.03 38.85
C ILE A 6 12.45 -33.10 37.61
N ILE A 7 13.54 -32.89 36.87
CA ILE A 7 13.56 -31.90 35.77
C ILE A 7 12.84 -32.43 34.51
N TYR A 8 12.75 -33.75 34.32
CA TYR A 8 12.09 -34.32 33.12
C TYR A 8 10.56 -34.39 33.18
N SER A 9 9.94 -34.25 34.36
CA SER A 9 8.47 -34.33 34.47
C SER A 9 7.76 -33.03 34.09
N PHE A 10 8.46 -31.89 34.06
CA PHE A 10 7.84 -30.61 33.69
C PHE A 10 7.80 -30.33 32.18
N ALA A 11 8.53 -31.08 31.36
CA ALA A 11 8.52 -30.89 29.91
C ALA A 11 7.32 -31.54 29.20
N TYR A 12 6.63 -32.50 29.83
CA TYR A 12 5.51 -33.23 29.21
C TYR A 12 4.12 -32.63 29.49
N ALA A 13 3.99 -31.75 30.50
CA ALA A 13 2.69 -31.14 30.83
C ALA A 13 2.30 -29.96 29.92
N SER A 14 3.23 -29.43 29.13
CA SER A 14 3.01 -28.23 28.32
C SER A 14 2.37 -28.49 26.94
N LEU A 15 2.22 -29.75 26.53
CA LEU A 15 1.73 -30.11 25.18
C LEU A 15 0.22 -30.31 25.06
N VAL A 16 -0.56 -30.13 26.15
CA VAL A 16 -2.01 -30.44 26.13
C VAL A 16 -2.90 -29.20 25.88
N PHE A 17 -2.37 -27.97 25.95
CA PHE A 17 -3.20 -26.75 25.83
C PHE A 17 -3.26 -26.11 24.45
N ALA A 18 -2.71 -26.72 23.40
CA ALA A 18 -2.79 -26.17 22.05
C ALA A 18 -4.04 -26.58 21.24
N ALA A 19 -4.89 -27.49 21.76
CA ALA A 19 -6.00 -28.07 20.99
C ALA A 19 -7.37 -27.43 21.24
N SER A 20 -7.53 -26.53 22.22
CA SER A 20 -8.82 -25.87 22.49
C SER A 20 -8.91 -24.52 21.79
N ILE A 21 -8.77 -24.50 20.46
CA ILE A 21 -9.35 -23.40 19.69
C ILE A 21 -10.83 -23.76 19.56
N PRO A 22 -11.75 -23.04 20.25
CA PRO A 22 -13.17 -23.24 20.01
C PRO A 22 -13.40 -22.99 18.53
N ARG A 23 -13.80 -24.05 17.80
CA ARG A 23 -14.43 -23.92 16.49
C ARG A 23 -15.77 -23.23 16.73
N HIS A 24 -15.72 -21.92 16.92
CA HIS A 24 -16.89 -21.08 16.90
C HIS A 24 -17.57 -21.33 15.56
N THR A 25 -18.73 -21.97 15.66
CA THR A 25 -19.96 -21.65 14.92
C THR A 25 -19.69 -21.02 13.57
N ALA A 26 -19.97 -21.80 12.52
CA ALA A 26 -20.17 -21.32 11.16
C ALA A 26 -20.53 -19.83 11.19
N GLN A 27 -19.55 -18.99 10.88
CA GLN A 27 -19.81 -17.58 10.68
C GLN A 27 -20.88 -17.57 9.59
N GLN A 28 -22.11 -17.23 9.96
CA GLN A 28 -23.06 -16.76 8.98
C GLN A 28 -22.30 -15.69 8.21
N PRO A 29 -22.13 -15.84 6.88
CA PRO A 29 -21.69 -14.70 6.11
C PRO A 29 -22.69 -13.62 6.46
N LEU A 30 -22.21 -12.57 7.12
CA LEU A 30 -22.91 -11.30 7.18
C LEU A 30 -23.05 -10.93 5.70
N LEU A 31 -24.16 -11.36 5.12
CA LEU A 31 -24.71 -10.81 3.89
C LEU A 31 -25.04 -9.38 4.28
N LEU A 32 -23.99 -8.54 4.24
CA LEU A 32 -24.16 -7.11 4.14
C LEU A 32 -25.17 -6.93 3.02
N PRO A 33 -26.25 -6.15 3.24
CA PRO A 33 -27.21 -5.89 2.18
C PRO A 33 -26.41 -5.50 0.95
N ASP A 34 -26.70 -6.17 -0.17
CA ASP A 34 -26.27 -5.74 -1.49
C ASP A 34 -26.72 -4.29 -1.62
N HIS A 35 -25.83 -3.38 -1.25
CA HIS A 35 -26.01 -1.97 -1.46
C HIS A 35 -25.90 -1.84 -2.97
N GLN A 36 -27.08 -1.95 -3.60
CA GLN A 36 -27.32 -1.66 -4.99
C GLN A 36 -26.49 -0.44 -5.35
N ALA A 37 -25.70 -0.63 -6.40
CA ALA A 37 -24.75 0.32 -6.95
C ALA A 37 -25.42 1.65 -7.30
N GLY A 38 -25.74 2.46 -6.31
CA GLY A 38 -25.88 3.89 -6.46
C GLY A 38 -24.52 4.37 -6.95
N GLY A 39 -24.48 4.89 -8.18
CA GLY A 39 -23.25 5.24 -8.89
C GLY A 39 -22.25 5.95 -7.99
N PHE A 40 -21.26 5.19 -7.49
CA PHE A 40 -20.21 5.74 -6.67
C PHE A 40 -19.40 6.68 -7.54
N LYS A 41 -19.42 7.97 -7.23
CA LYS A 41 -18.51 8.93 -7.85
C LYS A 41 -17.08 8.47 -7.55
N SER A 42 -16.29 8.24 -8.60
CA SER A 42 -14.89 7.80 -8.55
C SER A 42 -14.01 8.62 -7.60
N ASN A 43 -14.41 9.87 -7.34
CA ASN A 43 -13.67 10.83 -6.51
C ASN A 43 -13.66 10.48 -5.00
N ASN A 44 -14.38 9.43 -4.59
CA ASN A 44 -14.47 9.03 -3.19
C ASN A 44 -13.77 7.69 -2.90
N ILE A 45 -12.95 7.16 -3.82
CA ILE A 45 -12.26 5.88 -3.64
C ILE A 45 -10.76 6.15 -3.45
N HIS A 46 -10.21 5.48 -2.44
CA HIS A 46 -8.82 5.58 -2.01
C HIS A 46 -8.19 4.19 -2.06
N VAL A 47 -7.07 4.05 -2.77
CA VAL A 47 -6.34 2.80 -2.95
C VAL A 47 -5.24 2.71 -1.91
N MET A 48 -5.23 1.64 -1.11
CA MET A 48 -4.15 1.36 -0.19
C MET A 48 -3.06 0.54 -0.87
N LEU A 49 -1.88 1.12 -1.00
CA LEU A 49 -0.69 0.45 -1.51
C LEU A 49 0.18 -0.02 -0.35
N ALA A 50 0.53 -1.29 -0.35
CA ALA A 50 1.56 -1.84 0.51
C ALA A 50 2.90 -1.83 -0.22
N PHE A 51 3.95 -1.34 0.43
CA PHE A 51 5.26 -1.20 -0.20
C PHE A 51 6.41 -1.48 0.76
N ILE A 52 7.57 -1.78 0.19
CA ILE A 52 8.84 -1.92 0.91
C ILE A 52 9.79 -0.85 0.35
N GLU A 53 10.33 -0.03 1.25
CA GLU A 53 11.32 0.99 0.89
C GLU A 53 12.66 0.32 0.56
N SER A 54 13.39 0.86 -0.42
CA SER A 54 14.71 0.35 -0.79
C SER A 54 15.64 0.32 0.43
N GLY A 55 16.27 -0.82 0.69
CA GLY A 55 17.11 -1.07 1.88
C GLY A 55 16.35 -1.35 3.19
N SER A 56 15.02 -1.30 3.17
CA SER A 56 14.17 -1.69 4.31
C SER A 56 13.67 -3.12 4.16
N LYS A 57 13.34 -3.75 5.29
CA LYS A 57 12.58 -5.02 5.34
C LYS A 57 11.14 -4.82 5.84
N MET A 58 10.81 -3.60 6.27
CA MET A 58 9.51 -3.29 6.82
C MET A 58 8.54 -2.88 5.71
N GLN A 59 7.41 -3.57 5.65
CA GLN A 59 6.28 -3.18 4.82
C GLN A 59 5.56 -1.97 5.44
N LYS A 60 5.23 -1.00 4.60
CA LYS A 60 4.49 0.22 4.95
C LYS A 60 3.22 0.30 4.08
N LEU A 61 2.26 1.12 4.51
CA LEU A 61 1.03 1.40 3.78
C LEU A 61 0.94 2.87 3.40
N ALA A 62 0.45 3.16 2.20
CA ALA A 62 0.11 4.51 1.75
C ALA A 62 -1.25 4.50 1.05
N GLU A 63 -1.97 5.61 1.15
CA GLU A 63 -3.34 5.73 0.64
C GLU A 63 -3.39 6.72 -0.53
N ILE A 64 -3.69 6.25 -1.74
CA ILE A 64 -3.68 7.05 -2.97
C ILE A 64 -5.12 7.26 -3.46
N PRO A 65 -5.61 8.51 -3.60
CA PRO A 65 -6.92 8.75 -4.19
C PRO A 65 -6.94 8.30 -5.66
N LEU A 66 -8.03 7.66 -6.07
CA LEU A 66 -8.24 7.25 -7.46
C LEU A 66 -8.22 8.48 -8.39
N ASN A 67 -7.74 8.29 -9.62
CA ASN A 67 -7.59 9.33 -10.65
C ASN A 67 -6.74 10.54 -10.22
N THR A 68 -5.93 10.39 -9.19
CA THR A 68 -5.06 11.45 -8.68
C THR A 68 -3.61 11.04 -8.81
N ARG A 69 -2.81 11.91 -9.44
CA ARG A 69 -1.36 11.73 -9.53
C ARG A 69 -0.67 12.28 -8.30
N ILE A 70 0.08 11.45 -7.59
CA ILE A 70 0.83 11.82 -6.39
C ILE A 70 2.30 11.87 -6.71
N VAL A 71 2.98 12.94 -6.32
CA VAL A 71 4.43 13.10 -6.49
C VAL A 71 5.15 12.46 -5.31
N ALA A 72 6.07 11.54 -5.58
CA ALA A 72 6.83 10.83 -4.55
C ALA A 72 7.75 11.79 -3.77
N GLY A 73 7.99 11.49 -2.49
CA GLY A 73 8.89 12.26 -1.63
C GLY A 73 8.41 13.69 -1.28
N LYS A 74 7.20 14.09 -1.66
CA LYS A 74 6.56 15.32 -1.18
C LYS A 74 5.55 14.98 -0.10
N LEU A 75 5.75 15.54 1.10
CA LEU A 75 4.75 15.50 2.17
C LEU A 75 3.52 16.31 1.72
N LEU A 76 2.45 15.62 1.33
CA LEU A 76 1.14 16.24 1.10
C LEU A 76 0.47 16.52 2.45
N CYS A 77 1.00 17.47 3.21
CA CYS A 77 0.18 18.10 4.23
C CYS A 77 -0.81 19.01 3.50
N ARG A 78 -2.06 18.55 3.35
CA ARG A 78 -3.19 19.36 2.88
C ARG A 78 -3.53 20.39 3.96
N TRP A 79 -2.66 21.39 4.14
CA TRP A 79 -3.02 22.61 4.84
C TRP A 79 -4.02 23.32 3.92
N GLY A 80 -5.27 23.47 4.35
CA GLY A 80 -6.13 24.47 3.74
C GLY A 80 -5.42 25.81 3.90
N TRP A 81 -5.06 26.47 2.80
CA TRP A 81 -4.34 27.75 2.79
C TRP A 81 -5.19 28.92 3.36
N SER A 82 -6.37 28.64 3.90
CA SER A 82 -7.35 29.63 4.35
C SER A 82 -7.41 29.85 5.87
N PHE A 83 -6.52 29.30 6.69
CA PHE A 83 -6.58 29.52 8.15
C PHE A 83 -5.23 29.77 8.84
N GLN A 84 -4.45 30.71 8.30
CA GLN A 84 -3.14 31.09 8.87
C GLN A 84 -3.20 32.17 9.97
N ARG A 85 -4.33 32.32 10.67
CA ARG A 85 -4.42 33.30 11.77
C ARG A 85 -5.36 32.85 12.90
N ARG A 86 -5.04 31.75 13.58
CA ARG A 86 -5.34 31.47 15.02
C ARG A 86 -5.25 29.97 15.29
N ALA A 87 -4.10 29.52 15.75
CA ALA A 87 -4.00 28.31 16.58
C ALA A 87 -2.63 28.30 17.28
N ARG A 88 -2.48 29.14 18.32
CA ARG A 88 -1.61 28.79 19.45
C ARG A 88 -2.51 27.98 20.38
N LEU A 89 -2.07 26.78 20.79
CA LEU A 89 -2.78 25.83 21.68
C LEU A 89 -3.88 25.02 20.99
N GLY A 90 -3.45 23.92 20.37
CA GLY A 90 -4.31 22.90 19.79
C GLY A 90 -3.46 22.14 18.81
N GLN A 91 -2.91 21.02 19.26
CA GLN A 91 -2.12 20.09 18.47
C GLN A 91 -2.92 19.73 17.22
N ALA A 92 -2.68 20.46 16.13
CA ALA A 92 -3.27 20.18 14.84
C ALA A 92 -2.71 18.83 14.42
N ARG A 93 -3.45 17.77 14.75
CA ARG A 93 -3.30 16.48 14.12
C ARG A 93 -3.60 16.77 12.65
N CYS A 94 -2.56 17.02 11.86
CA CYS A 94 -2.55 16.50 10.51
C CYS A 94 -2.90 15.03 10.72
N LEU A 95 -4.19 14.68 10.54
CA LEU A 95 -4.56 13.29 10.43
C LEU A 95 -3.67 12.81 9.31
N SER A 96 -2.70 11.99 9.68
CA SER A 96 -1.63 11.51 8.84
C SER A 96 -2.23 10.58 7.78
N LEU A 97 -2.99 11.14 6.85
CA LEU A 97 -3.16 10.63 5.50
C LEU A 97 -1.82 10.77 4.73
N GLY A 98 -0.67 10.81 5.43
CA GLY A 98 0.29 9.71 5.47
C GLY A 98 0.90 9.30 4.14
N LEU A 99 0.67 10.08 3.10
CA LEU A 99 1.10 9.93 1.72
C LEU A 99 2.59 10.24 1.56
N ASN A 100 3.43 9.69 2.44
CA ASN A 100 4.85 9.68 2.21
C ASN A 100 5.22 8.38 1.51
N VAL A 101 4.90 8.31 0.22
CA VAL A 101 5.47 7.27 -0.63
C VAL A 101 6.91 7.69 -0.92
N PRO A 102 7.91 6.92 -0.47
CA PRO A 102 9.30 7.27 -0.69
C PRO A 102 9.60 7.23 -2.19
N ASN A 103 10.63 7.97 -2.59
CA ASN A 103 11.04 8.04 -3.98
C ASN A 103 11.83 6.80 -4.44
N ARG A 104 12.09 5.82 -3.57
CA ARG A 104 12.75 4.56 -3.90
C ARG A 104 12.09 3.41 -3.16
N LEU A 105 11.65 2.42 -3.92
CA LEU A 105 10.93 1.25 -3.45
C LEU A 105 11.61 0.00 -4.01
N SER A 106 11.67 -1.05 -3.19
CA SER A 106 12.06 -2.38 -3.65
C SER A 106 10.86 -3.16 -4.16
N ALA A 107 9.72 -3.07 -3.48
CA ALA A 107 8.50 -3.79 -3.83
C ALA A 107 7.23 -2.96 -3.56
N ILE A 108 6.17 -3.21 -4.33
CA ILE A 108 4.85 -2.57 -4.14
C ILE A 108 3.71 -3.50 -4.56
N LYS A 109 2.56 -3.39 -3.90
CA LYS A 109 1.32 -4.09 -4.27
C LYS A 109 0.07 -3.31 -3.88
N ILE A 110 -1.03 -3.55 -4.59
CA ILE A 110 -2.36 -3.09 -4.18
C ILE A 110 -2.82 -3.98 -3.01
N ALA A 111 -3.08 -3.39 -1.85
CA ALA A 111 -3.51 -4.13 -0.66
C ALA A 111 -5.04 -4.20 -0.56
N MET A 112 -5.70 -3.06 -0.76
CA MET A 112 -7.16 -2.90 -0.74
C MET A 112 -7.54 -1.54 -1.31
N ALA A 113 -8.83 -1.25 -1.43
CA ALA A 113 -9.31 0.10 -1.59
C ALA A 113 -10.52 0.36 -0.70
N VAL A 114 -10.64 1.60 -0.25
CA VAL A 114 -11.65 2.07 0.69
C VAL A 114 -12.35 3.30 0.14
N THR A 115 -13.59 3.53 0.56
CA THR A 115 -14.28 4.79 0.28
C THR A 115 -13.89 5.86 1.31
N VAL A 116 -14.26 7.12 1.07
CA VAL A 116 -14.13 8.23 2.04
C VAL A 116 -14.86 7.95 3.37
N GLU A 117 -15.78 6.98 3.39
CA GLU A 117 -16.49 6.52 4.60
C GLU A 117 -15.78 5.34 5.29
N ASP A 118 -14.52 5.06 4.94
CA ASP A 118 -13.71 3.93 5.40
C ASP A 118 -14.34 2.55 5.13
N ARG A 119 -15.19 2.46 4.11
CA ARG A 119 -15.82 1.20 3.70
C ARG A 119 -14.96 0.50 2.64
N SER A 120 -14.63 -0.76 2.87
CA SER A 120 -13.92 -1.59 1.88
C SER A 120 -14.76 -1.76 0.62
N ILE A 121 -14.12 -1.71 -0.55
CA ILE A 121 -14.79 -2.05 -1.82
C ILE A 121 -14.81 -3.57 -2.06
N SER A 122 -15.73 -4.04 -2.90
CA SER A 122 -15.77 -5.46 -3.30
C SER A 122 -14.54 -5.85 -4.12
N LEU A 123 -14.18 -7.13 -4.07
CA LEU A 123 -13.03 -7.67 -4.82
C LEU A 123 -13.20 -7.50 -6.34
N GLU A 124 -14.41 -7.64 -6.91
CA GLU A 124 -14.59 -7.46 -8.37
C GLU A 124 -14.35 -6.01 -8.82
N ARG A 125 -14.52 -5.05 -7.90
CA ARG A 125 -14.20 -3.64 -8.16
C ARG A 125 -12.71 -3.38 -7.96
N LEU A 126 -12.09 -3.99 -6.95
CA LEU A 126 -10.65 -3.88 -6.71
C LEU A 126 -9.84 -4.43 -7.87
N ASP A 127 -10.29 -5.52 -8.49
CA ASP A 127 -9.68 -6.13 -9.68
C ASP A 127 -9.64 -5.22 -10.91
N LYS A 128 -10.45 -4.16 -10.94
CA LYS A 128 -10.48 -3.18 -12.03
C LYS A 128 -9.55 -2.00 -11.78
N ILE A 129 -9.01 -1.87 -10.57
CA ILE A 129 -8.11 -0.79 -10.20
C ILE A 129 -6.72 -1.12 -10.75
N MET A 130 -6.17 -0.19 -11.51
CA MET A 130 -4.83 -0.29 -12.06
C MET A 130 -4.00 0.89 -11.59
N CYS A 131 -2.74 0.63 -11.23
CA CYS A 131 -1.80 1.64 -10.79
C CYS A 131 -0.58 1.69 -11.71
N ARG A 132 0.01 2.87 -11.84
CA ARG A 132 1.20 3.13 -12.65
C ARG A 132 2.22 3.92 -11.86
N ILE A 133 3.49 3.58 -12.08
CA ILE A 133 4.66 4.24 -11.50
C ILE A 133 5.34 5.02 -12.63
N THR A 134 5.59 6.30 -12.41
CA THR A 134 6.38 7.11 -13.34
C THR A 134 7.78 7.29 -12.76
N PRO A 135 8.84 6.75 -13.40
CA PRO A 135 10.21 7.01 -12.97
C PRO A 135 10.58 8.48 -13.20
N LYS A 136 11.52 8.98 -12.41
CA LYS A 136 12.11 10.30 -12.57
C LYS A 136 13.19 10.21 -13.65
N THR A 137 12.88 10.74 -14.82
CA THR A 137 13.85 10.93 -15.90
C THR A 137 14.74 12.13 -15.60
N ASP A 138 16.06 11.97 -15.71
CA ASP A 138 16.97 13.10 -15.59
C ASP A 138 17.11 13.87 -16.93
N ALA A 139 17.72 15.05 -16.91
CA ALA A 139 17.86 15.87 -18.12
C ALA A 139 18.78 15.22 -19.16
N LYS A 140 19.78 14.44 -18.73
CA LYS A 140 20.75 13.79 -19.61
C LYS A 140 20.13 12.58 -20.32
N GLU A 141 19.40 11.75 -19.59
CA GLU A 141 18.57 10.66 -20.10
C GLU A 141 17.54 11.21 -21.09
N LYS A 142 16.88 12.32 -20.75
CA LYS A 142 15.92 12.96 -21.66
C LYS A 142 16.57 13.44 -22.95
N GLU A 143 17.82 13.91 -22.91
CA GLU A 143 18.56 14.30 -24.11
C GLU A 143 19.04 13.10 -24.93
N ALA A 144 19.55 12.06 -24.26
CA ALA A 144 19.93 10.80 -24.91
C ALA A 144 18.74 10.15 -25.63
N MET A 145 17.56 10.23 -25.04
CA MET A 145 16.32 9.64 -25.57
C MET A 145 15.69 10.44 -26.71
N LYS A 146 16.13 11.69 -27.00
CA LYS A 146 15.58 12.43 -28.15
C LYS A 146 15.88 11.76 -29.50
N GLY A 147 16.84 10.84 -29.55
CA GLY A 147 17.19 10.07 -30.75
C GLY A 147 16.65 8.64 -30.80
N GLU A 148 16.23 8.07 -29.67
CA GLU A 148 15.87 6.65 -29.53
C GLU A 148 14.49 6.51 -28.88
N GLY A 149 13.43 6.65 -29.69
CA GLY A 149 12.08 6.20 -29.33
C GLY A 149 11.37 6.93 -28.17
N GLU A 150 10.08 6.63 -28.03
CA GLU A 150 9.26 7.09 -26.90
C GLU A 150 9.75 6.42 -25.61
N LEU A 151 9.73 7.16 -24.49
CA LEU A 151 10.10 6.63 -23.16
C LEU A 151 9.40 5.30 -22.93
N ASP A 152 10.14 4.26 -22.53
CA ASP A 152 9.56 3.01 -22.02
C ASP A 152 8.65 3.36 -20.83
N GLU A 153 7.37 3.60 -21.13
CA GLU A 153 6.34 3.76 -20.12
C GLU A 153 6.18 2.40 -19.44
N LEU A 154 6.38 2.37 -18.13
CA LEU A 154 6.17 1.15 -17.36
C LEU A 154 4.72 0.70 -17.49
N PRO A 155 4.46 -0.60 -17.60
CA PRO A 155 3.11 -1.12 -17.69
C PRO A 155 2.33 -0.82 -16.42
N TRP A 156 1.01 -0.68 -16.57
CA TRP A 156 0.10 -0.63 -15.44
C TRP A 156 0.10 -1.98 -14.70
N PHE A 157 0.05 -1.94 -13.37
CA PHE A 157 -0.11 -3.14 -12.55
C PHE A 157 -1.46 -3.13 -11.83
N MET A 158 -2.01 -4.32 -11.62
CA MET A 158 -3.31 -4.59 -11.04
C MET A 158 -3.17 -5.45 -9.77
N LEU A 159 -4.29 -5.70 -9.09
CA LEU A 159 -4.32 -6.59 -7.91
C LEU A 159 -3.76 -7.98 -8.22
N ARG A 160 -4.06 -8.50 -9.42
CA ARG A 160 -3.70 -9.86 -9.85
C ARG A 160 -2.21 -10.07 -10.09
N ASP A 161 -1.47 -9.00 -10.37
CA ASP A 161 -0.02 -9.05 -10.55
C ASP A 161 0.70 -9.30 -9.21
N GLY A 162 -0.01 -9.14 -8.09
CA GLY A 162 0.51 -9.43 -6.76
C GLY A 162 1.55 -8.40 -6.33
N THR A 163 2.74 -8.88 -5.95
CA THR A 163 3.85 -8.01 -5.54
C THR A 163 4.71 -7.68 -6.74
N VAL A 164 4.74 -6.40 -7.09
CA VAL A 164 5.61 -5.86 -8.14
C VAL A 164 6.98 -5.57 -7.53
N GLU A 165 7.99 -6.29 -8.00
CA GLU A 165 9.39 -6.07 -7.62
C GLU A 165 10.00 -4.99 -8.54
N LEU A 166 10.61 -3.96 -7.98
CA LEU A 166 11.13 -2.79 -8.69
C LEU A 166 12.66 -2.78 -8.77
N GLU A 167 13.32 -3.60 -7.95
CA GLU A 167 14.77 -3.77 -7.91
C GLU A 167 15.24 -5.07 -8.56
N ASP A 168 14.33 -5.99 -8.89
CA ASP A 168 14.67 -7.23 -9.60
C ASP A 168 14.79 -6.96 -11.10
N SER A 169 15.95 -7.28 -11.68
CA SER A 169 16.21 -7.11 -13.12
C SER A 169 15.35 -8.00 -14.02
N SER A 170 14.78 -9.07 -13.47
CA SER A 170 13.84 -9.96 -14.18
C SER A 170 12.40 -9.45 -14.20
N SER A 171 12.09 -8.42 -13.41
CA SER A 171 10.77 -7.80 -13.35
C SER A 171 10.54 -6.85 -14.53
N GLU A 172 9.33 -6.89 -15.10
CA GLU A 172 8.88 -5.93 -16.12
C GLU A 172 8.83 -4.49 -15.58
N TRP A 173 8.75 -4.32 -14.25
CA TRP A 173 8.72 -3.02 -13.58
C TRP A 173 10.08 -2.57 -13.05
N PHE A 174 11.17 -3.22 -13.48
CA PHE A 174 12.51 -2.92 -12.99
C PHE A 174 12.90 -1.45 -13.23
N LEU A 175 13.14 -0.71 -12.14
CA LEU A 175 13.45 0.71 -12.20
C LEU A 175 14.93 1.01 -12.47
N ARG A 176 15.83 0.02 -12.45
CA ARG A 176 17.29 0.22 -12.61
C ARG A 176 17.85 1.24 -11.62
N GLY A 177 17.33 1.28 -10.39
CA GLY A 177 17.73 2.26 -9.37
C GLY A 177 17.22 3.69 -9.60
N ARG A 178 16.38 3.93 -10.62
CA ARG A 178 15.74 5.22 -10.85
C ARG A 178 14.80 5.56 -9.70
N ALA A 179 14.81 6.84 -9.31
CA ALA A 179 13.84 7.34 -8.34
C ALA A 179 12.45 7.39 -8.98
N ILE A 180 11.41 7.22 -8.18
CA ILE A 180 10.03 7.38 -8.60
C ILE A 180 9.68 8.86 -8.58
N GLN A 181 9.09 9.35 -9.67
CA GLN A 181 8.56 10.71 -9.77
C GLN A 181 7.14 10.76 -9.23
N SER A 182 6.28 9.82 -9.62
CA SER A 182 4.88 9.83 -9.25
C SER A 182 4.20 8.48 -9.31
N PHE A 183 3.06 8.40 -8.61
CA PHE A 183 2.12 7.29 -8.62
C PHE A 183 0.77 7.77 -9.10
N GLU A 184 0.07 6.93 -9.85
CA GLU A 184 -1.28 7.20 -10.35
C GLU A 184 -2.07 5.90 -10.33
N CYS A 185 -3.31 5.92 -9.83
CA CYS A 185 -4.22 4.77 -9.89
C CYS A 185 -5.54 5.19 -10.55
N ARG A 186 -6.16 4.28 -11.31
CA ARG A 186 -7.41 4.48 -12.05
C ARG A 186 -8.38 3.34 -11.82
#